data_AF-A0A9E7EHG2-F1
#
_entry.id   AF-A0A9E7EHG2-F1
#
_cell.length_a   1.000
_cell.length_b   1.000
_cell.length_c   1.000
_cell.angle_alpha   90.00
_cell.angle_beta   90.00
_cell.angle_gamma   90.00
#
_symmetry.space_group_name_H-M   'P 1'
#
loop_
_entity.id
_entity.type
_entity.pdbx_description
1 polymer ?
#
loop_
_entity_poly.entity_id
_entity_poly.type
_entity_poly.pdbx_seq_one_letter_code
_entity_poly.pdbx_strand_id
1 'polypeptide(L)'
;MSRSAPVAPIAQSPRDDLESRQPPPPGCRRFRSASPASCCLPTFAKPGPGLPLVKKVIAEFLGTFILIFSAAATPIVNQKYDGAATLLGAATSAGLAVCVVIISIGHISGAHLNPSVTIAFAAARHFPWTHVPGYVVAQVLGSTAASFALKAIFHPFHSGGVTVPTLSTAQAFFLEFVITFTLMFVIVAVATDTRAVRELAGVAIGATVLLNVLVAG
;
A
#
# COMPACT_ATOMS: atom_id res chain seq x y z
N MET A 1 -24.40 80.20 -27.95
CA MET A 1 -25.77 79.64 -28.10
C MET A 1 -25.66 78.29 -28.78
N SER A 2 -26.22 77.29 -28.10
CA SER A 2 -26.17 75.85 -28.34
C SER A 2 -26.27 75.41 -29.81
N ARG A 3 -25.37 74.51 -30.24
CA ARG A 3 -25.67 73.47 -31.23
C ARG A 3 -24.93 72.17 -30.89
N SER A 4 -25.66 71.31 -30.20
CA SER A 4 -25.89 69.88 -30.53
C SER A 4 -24.77 69.12 -31.25
N ALA A 5 -24.14 68.20 -30.53
CA ALA A 5 -23.43 67.07 -31.11
C ALA A 5 -24.42 65.98 -31.57
N PRO A 6 -24.24 65.39 -32.76
CA PRO A 6 -24.82 64.10 -33.09
C PRO A 6 -23.77 63.04 -33.46
N VAL A 7 -23.85 61.93 -32.74
CA VAL A 7 -23.82 60.52 -33.20
C VAL A 7 -22.76 60.11 -34.24
N ALA A 8 -21.86 59.22 -33.80
CA ALA A 8 -20.92 58.49 -34.64
C ALA A 8 -21.60 57.39 -35.49
N PRO A 9 -21.16 57.20 -36.75
CA PRO A 9 -21.33 55.95 -37.48
C PRO A 9 -20.02 55.16 -37.50
N ILE A 10 -20.14 53.86 -37.25
CA ILE A 10 -19.12 52.83 -37.45
C ILE A 10 -18.84 52.74 -38.97
N ALA A 11 -17.58 52.92 -39.37
CA ALA A 11 -17.10 52.61 -40.71
C ALA A 11 -15.86 51.70 -40.60
N GLN A 12 -15.88 50.66 -41.43
CA GLN A 12 -15.04 49.48 -41.39
C GLN A 12 -13.55 49.79 -41.61
N SER A 13 -12.69 49.23 -40.76
CA SER A 13 -11.25 49.18 -40.99
C SER A 13 -10.96 48.02 -41.98
N PRO A 14 -10.22 48.27 -43.07
CA PRO A 14 -9.83 47.23 -44.02
C PRO A 14 -8.86 46.23 -43.34
N ARG A 15 -9.36 45.05 -43.02
CA ARG A 15 -8.52 43.84 -42.95
C ARG A 15 -8.30 43.43 -44.39
N ASP A 16 -7.12 43.62 -44.97
CA ASP A 16 -6.74 42.87 -46.20
C ASP A 16 -5.26 42.88 -46.63
N ASP A 17 -4.28 43.40 -45.87
CA ASP A 17 -2.93 43.61 -46.47
C ASP A 17 -1.70 42.99 -45.77
N LEU A 18 -1.83 42.01 -44.87
CA LEU A 18 -0.63 41.49 -44.16
C LEU A 18 -0.47 39.97 -44.01
N GLU A 19 -1.33 39.14 -44.59
CA GLU A 19 -1.20 37.67 -44.50
C GLU A 19 -0.79 37.02 -45.84
N SER A 20 0.34 37.44 -46.44
CA SER A 20 0.83 36.82 -47.69
C SER A 20 2.35 36.76 -47.86
N ARG A 21 3.12 36.63 -46.77
CA ARG A 21 4.57 36.36 -46.86
C ARG A 21 5.05 35.30 -45.87
N GLN A 22 4.78 34.03 -46.18
CA GLN A 22 5.57 32.91 -45.66
C GLN A 22 6.25 32.14 -46.81
N PRO A 23 7.57 31.91 -46.75
CA PRO A 23 8.33 31.21 -47.79
C PRO A 23 8.05 29.70 -47.82
N PRO A 24 8.24 29.03 -48.98
CA PRO A 24 7.93 27.62 -49.15
C PRO A 24 8.84 26.69 -48.33
N PRO A 25 8.34 25.51 -47.92
CA PRO A 25 9.04 24.59 -47.04
C PRO A 25 10.25 23.91 -47.70
N PRO A 26 11.28 23.52 -46.92
CA PRO A 26 12.48 22.91 -47.45
C PRO A 26 12.26 21.45 -47.90
N GLY A 27 12.57 21.18 -49.17
CA GLY A 27 13.23 19.97 -49.63
C GLY A 27 12.48 18.63 -49.51
N CYS A 28 11.65 18.31 -50.51
CA CYS A 28 11.21 16.95 -50.79
C CYS A 28 12.39 16.12 -51.34
N ARG A 29 13.19 15.50 -50.47
CA ARG A 29 14.16 14.46 -50.88
C ARG A 29 13.37 13.20 -51.23
N ARG A 30 13.49 12.75 -52.48
CA ARG A 30 13.07 11.42 -52.96
C ARG A 30 13.56 10.35 -52.00
N PHE A 31 12.68 9.83 -51.14
CA PHE A 31 12.92 8.59 -50.43
C PHE A 31 12.64 7.43 -51.38
N ARG A 32 13.69 6.64 -51.64
CA ARG A 32 13.60 5.37 -52.36
C ARG A 32 12.64 4.45 -51.62
N SER A 33 11.70 3.88 -52.38
CA SER A 33 10.92 2.71 -52.02
C SER A 33 11.84 1.59 -51.52
N ALA A 34 11.59 1.12 -50.29
CA ALA A 34 12.09 -0.15 -49.77
C ALA A 34 10.97 -0.82 -48.95
N SER A 35 10.39 -1.87 -49.55
CA SER A 35 9.62 -3.02 -49.07
C SER A 35 8.82 -2.98 -47.74
N PRO A 36 7.58 -3.51 -47.70
CA PRO A 36 6.83 -3.73 -46.48
C PRO A 36 7.21 -5.08 -45.86
N ALA A 37 8.04 -5.09 -44.82
CA ALA A 37 8.25 -6.28 -44.00
C ALA A 37 8.65 -5.91 -42.58
N SER A 38 8.02 -6.61 -41.62
CA SER A 38 8.28 -6.57 -40.19
C SER A 38 7.79 -5.34 -39.42
N CYS A 39 6.50 -5.41 -39.11
CA CYS A 39 5.94 -4.87 -37.88
C CYS A 39 6.70 -5.50 -36.69
N CYS A 40 7.82 -4.90 -36.30
CA CYS A 40 8.50 -5.24 -35.07
C CYS A 40 7.58 -4.86 -33.91
N LEU A 41 6.84 -5.86 -33.44
CA LEU A 41 6.23 -5.84 -32.11
C LEU A 41 7.30 -5.37 -31.10
N PRO A 42 6.94 -4.53 -30.13
CA PRO A 42 7.83 -4.30 -29.00
C PRO A 42 8.05 -5.67 -28.34
N THR A 43 9.25 -6.22 -28.48
CA THR A 43 9.70 -7.31 -27.63
C THR A 43 9.51 -6.84 -26.20
N PHE A 44 8.60 -7.49 -25.47
CA PHE A 44 8.48 -7.36 -24.03
C PHE A 44 9.87 -7.49 -23.43
N ALA A 45 10.47 -6.36 -23.05
CA ALA A 45 11.68 -6.35 -22.27
C ALA A 45 11.37 -7.15 -21.01
N LYS A 46 12.10 -8.26 -20.82
CA LYS A 46 12.02 -9.08 -19.63
C LYS A 46 12.19 -8.14 -18.42
N PRO A 47 11.25 -8.10 -17.45
CA PRO A 47 11.44 -7.29 -16.26
C PRO A 47 12.81 -7.64 -15.67
N GLY A 48 13.62 -6.63 -15.34
CA GLY A 48 14.91 -6.86 -14.67
C GLY A 48 14.72 -7.77 -13.46
N PRO A 49 15.75 -8.52 -13.03
CA PRO A 49 15.59 -9.46 -11.93
C PRO A 49 15.14 -8.69 -10.69
N GLY A 50 13.84 -8.83 -10.35
CA GLY A 50 13.33 -8.36 -9.07
C GLY A 50 14.14 -9.00 -7.94
N LEU A 51 14.11 -8.41 -6.75
CA LEU A 51 14.84 -8.94 -5.60
C LEU A 51 14.62 -10.46 -5.47
N PRO A 52 15.68 -11.25 -5.24
CA PRO A 52 15.57 -12.70 -5.15
C PRO A 52 14.59 -13.10 -4.06
N LEU A 53 13.80 -14.15 -4.32
CA LEU A 53 12.74 -14.61 -3.43
C LEU A 53 13.25 -14.84 -1.99
N VAL A 54 14.45 -15.36 -1.84
CA VAL A 54 15.11 -15.56 -0.53
C VAL A 54 15.15 -14.26 0.30
N LYS A 55 15.52 -13.13 -0.30
CA LYS A 55 15.56 -11.84 0.42
C LYS A 55 14.16 -11.41 0.87
N LYS A 56 13.15 -11.65 0.04
CA LYS A 56 11.75 -11.34 0.35
C LYS A 56 11.22 -12.19 1.49
N VAL A 57 11.50 -13.49 1.46
CA VAL A 57 11.12 -14.46 2.50
C VAL A 57 11.77 -14.11 3.84
N ILE A 58 13.06 -13.75 3.85
CA ILE A 58 13.74 -13.29 5.07
C ILE A 58 13.11 -12.01 5.60
N ALA A 59 12.80 -11.05 4.73
CA ALA A 59 12.14 -9.81 5.14
C ALA A 59 10.76 -10.09 5.75
N GLU A 60 9.95 -10.96 5.15
CA GLU A 60 8.65 -11.36 5.72
C GLU A 60 8.80 -12.03 7.09
N PHE A 61 9.78 -12.93 7.26
CA PHE A 61 10.03 -13.56 8.56
C PHE A 61 10.39 -12.52 9.63
N LEU A 62 11.35 -11.63 9.36
CA LEU A 62 11.79 -10.60 10.31
C LEU A 62 10.71 -9.57 10.58
N GLY A 63 9.98 -9.16 9.54
CA GLY A 63 8.87 -8.22 9.67
C GLY A 63 7.75 -8.78 10.52
N THR A 64 7.32 -10.02 10.26
CA THR A 64 6.28 -10.67 11.07
C THR A 64 6.77 -10.92 12.49
N PHE A 65 8.04 -11.26 12.69
CA PHE A 65 8.61 -11.36 14.03
C PHE A 65 8.50 -10.05 14.80
N ILE A 66 8.96 -8.94 14.24
CA ILE A 66 8.93 -7.61 14.88
C ILE A 66 7.49 -7.17 15.16
N LEU A 67 6.59 -7.37 14.18
CA LEU A 67 5.18 -7.04 14.30
C LEU A 67 4.53 -7.79 15.46
N ILE A 68 4.67 -9.11 15.50
CA ILE A 68 4.03 -9.95 16.53
C ILE A 68 4.67 -9.71 17.89
N PHE A 69 5.99 -9.58 17.95
CA PHE A 69 6.70 -9.29 19.18
C PHE A 69 6.21 -7.97 19.79
N SER A 70 6.09 -6.92 18.98
CA SER A 70 5.71 -5.59 19.47
C SER A 70 4.22 -5.51 19.83
N ALA A 71 3.33 -6.03 18.97
CA ALA A 71 1.89 -5.98 19.18
C ALA A 71 1.46 -6.82 20.40
N ALA A 72 2.04 -8.02 20.57
CA ALA A 72 1.70 -8.90 21.70
C ALA A 72 2.46 -8.54 22.99
N ALA A 73 3.58 -7.82 22.92
CA ALA A 73 4.30 -7.37 24.11
C ALA A 73 3.43 -6.48 25.00
N THR A 74 2.69 -5.52 24.43
CA THR A 74 1.93 -4.54 25.21
C THR A 74 0.92 -5.16 26.19
N PRO A 75 0.01 -6.07 25.79
CA PRO A 75 -0.91 -6.69 26.73
C PRO A 75 -0.22 -7.60 27.76
N ILE A 76 0.91 -8.23 27.41
CA ILE A 76 1.73 -9.03 28.36
C ILE A 76 2.39 -8.12 29.40
N VAL A 77 3.01 -7.03 28.95
CA VAL A 77 3.64 -6.01 29.81
C VAL A 77 2.60 -5.32 30.68
N ASN A 78 1.37 -5.15 30.18
CA ASN A 78 0.29 -4.54 30.93
C ASN A 78 -0.02 -5.31 32.23
N GLN A 79 0.09 -6.63 32.21
CA GLN A 79 -0.09 -7.47 33.41
C GLN A 79 1.03 -7.28 34.42
N LYS A 80 2.25 -7.02 33.95
CA LYS A 80 3.40 -6.76 34.83
C LYS A 80 3.25 -5.43 35.59
N TYR A 81 2.51 -4.47 35.03
CA TYR A 81 2.30 -3.13 35.59
C TYR A 81 0.85 -2.89 35.98
N ASP A 82 0.13 -3.92 36.43
CA ASP A 82 -1.21 -3.82 37.03
C ASP A 82 -2.26 -3.07 36.18
N GLY A 83 -2.20 -3.19 34.85
CA GLY A 83 -3.19 -2.59 33.96
C GLY A 83 -2.92 -1.13 33.57
N ALA A 84 -1.70 -0.62 33.78
CA ALA A 84 -1.33 0.76 33.44
C ALA A 84 -1.51 1.13 31.95
N ALA A 85 -1.41 0.17 31.03
CA ALA A 85 -1.69 0.36 29.62
C ALA A 85 -3.18 0.11 29.32
N THR A 86 -3.85 1.13 28.79
CA THR A 86 -5.24 1.05 28.34
C THR A 86 -5.35 0.39 26.96
N LEU A 87 -6.58 0.14 26.50
CA LEU A 87 -6.88 -0.30 25.13
C LEU A 87 -6.16 0.57 24.08
N LEU A 88 -6.08 1.89 24.33
CA LEU A 88 -5.36 2.82 23.47
C LEU A 88 -3.86 2.49 23.37
N GLY A 89 -3.23 2.06 24.46
CA GLY A 89 -1.83 1.63 24.45
C GLY A 89 -1.61 0.39 23.59
N ALA A 90 -2.48 -0.62 23.72
CA ALA A 90 -2.42 -1.83 22.90
C ALA A 90 -2.65 -1.52 21.41
N ALA A 91 -3.67 -0.72 21.09
CA ALA A 91 -3.96 -0.28 19.74
C ALA A 91 -2.81 0.52 19.12
N THR A 92 -2.23 1.45 19.89
CA THR A 92 -1.13 2.30 19.43
C THR A 92 0.12 1.48 19.16
N SER A 93 0.46 0.53 20.03
CA SER A 93 1.59 -0.38 19.83
C SER A 93 1.42 -1.25 18.58
N ALA A 94 0.26 -1.89 18.41
CA ALA A 94 -0.02 -2.73 17.24
C ALA A 94 0.02 -1.92 15.94
N GLY A 95 -0.64 -0.76 15.89
CA GLY A 95 -0.67 0.09 14.71
C GLY A 95 0.69 0.69 14.35
N LEU A 96 1.44 1.17 15.35
CA LEU A 96 2.80 1.68 15.13
C LEU A 96 3.75 0.56 14.68
N ALA A 97 3.67 -0.64 15.24
CA ALA A 97 4.48 -1.77 14.82
C ALA A 97 4.25 -2.09 13.34
N VAL A 98 2.98 -2.15 12.91
CA VAL A 98 2.61 -2.35 11.50
C VAL A 98 3.17 -1.23 10.62
N CYS A 99 2.97 0.04 11.02
CA CYS A 99 3.46 1.20 10.30
C CYS A 99 4.99 1.14 10.09
N VAL A 100 5.73 0.95 11.18
CA VAL A 100 7.20 0.91 11.18
C VAL A 100 7.70 -0.22 10.30
N VAL A 101 7.16 -1.43 10.44
CA VAL A 101 7.61 -2.59 9.64
C VAL A 101 7.30 -2.37 8.16
N ILE A 102 6.10 -1.89 7.79
CA ILE A 102 5.76 -1.66 6.39
C ILE A 102 6.66 -0.59 5.76
N ILE A 103 6.90 0.53 6.45
CA ILE A 103 7.81 1.57 5.94
C ILE A 103 9.24 1.02 5.80
N SER A 104 9.67 0.17 6.74
CA SER A 104 11.03 -0.36 6.77
C SER A 104 11.30 -1.39 5.67
N ILE A 105 10.43 -2.37 5.48
CA ILE A 105 10.68 -3.51 4.58
C ILE A 105 9.70 -3.64 3.40
N GLY A 106 8.74 -2.71 3.27
CA GLY A 106 7.77 -2.69 2.18
C GLY A 106 8.42 -2.66 0.81
N HIS A 107 9.55 -1.94 0.66
CA HIS A 107 10.33 -1.89 -0.57
C HIS A 107 11.05 -3.21 -0.92
N ILE A 108 11.21 -4.12 0.05
CA ILE A 108 11.91 -5.40 -0.11
C ILE A 108 10.92 -6.51 -0.51
N SER A 109 9.91 -6.76 0.34
CA SER A 109 8.98 -7.88 0.17
C SER A 109 7.56 -7.47 -0.23
N GLY A 110 7.23 -6.17 -0.17
CA GLY A 110 5.85 -5.69 -0.17
C GLY A 110 5.20 -5.66 1.21
N ALA A 111 5.92 -6.15 2.25
CA ALA A 111 5.47 -6.22 3.64
C ALA A 111 4.04 -6.78 3.77
N HIS A 112 3.83 -8.01 3.31
CA HIS A 112 2.53 -8.66 3.48
C HIS A 112 2.28 -9.03 4.93
N LEU A 113 3.31 -9.52 5.62
CA LEU A 113 3.41 -9.82 7.06
C LEU A 113 2.34 -10.78 7.60
N ASN A 114 1.50 -11.32 6.71
CA ASN A 114 0.30 -12.06 7.04
C ASN A 114 -0.08 -12.99 5.88
N PRO A 115 -0.38 -14.27 6.16
CA PRO A 115 -0.82 -15.24 5.16
C PRO A 115 -2.06 -14.79 4.39
N SER A 116 -3.06 -14.23 5.07
CA SER A 116 -4.32 -13.77 4.48
C SER A 116 -4.08 -12.61 3.50
N VAL A 117 -3.21 -11.66 3.85
CA VAL A 117 -2.81 -10.56 2.96
C VAL A 117 -2.11 -11.12 1.72
N THR A 118 -1.18 -12.06 1.92
CA THR A 118 -0.43 -12.69 0.82
C THR A 118 -1.35 -13.40 -0.16
N ILE A 119 -2.31 -14.16 0.36
CA ILE A 119 -3.29 -14.89 -0.44
C ILE A 119 -4.23 -13.89 -1.15
N ALA A 120 -4.69 -12.83 -0.47
CA ALA A 120 -5.55 -11.82 -1.06
C ALA A 120 -4.87 -11.12 -2.25
N PHE A 121 -3.60 -10.75 -2.13
CA PHE A 121 -2.84 -10.16 -3.24
C PHE A 121 -2.63 -11.14 -4.39
N ALA A 122 -2.41 -12.42 -4.09
CA ALA A 122 -2.29 -13.45 -5.12
C ALA A 122 -3.62 -13.69 -5.87
N ALA A 123 -4.73 -13.71 -5.14
CA ALA A 123 -6.08 -13.80 -5.68
C ALA A 123 -6.43 -12.58 -6.54
N ALA A 124 -6.05 -11.38 -6.10
CA ALA A 124 -6.22 -10.14 -6.85
C ALA A 124 -5.21 -9.95 -7.99
N ARG A 125 -4.38 -10.97 -8.31
CA ARG A 125 -3.37 -10.96 -9.39
C ARG A 125 -2.27 -9.90 -9.22
N HIS A 126 -2.12 -9.35 -8.02
CA HIS A 126 -1.06 -8.41 -7.66
C HIS A 126 0.20 -9.11 -7.12
N PHE A 127 0.16 -10.43 -6.89
CA PHE A 127 1.29 -11.22 -6.40
C PHE A 127 1.35 -12.62 -7.04
N PRO A 128 2.54 -13.14 -7.41
CA PRO A 128 2.66 -14.45 -8.04
C PRO A 128 2.38 -15.59 -7.05
N TRP A 129 1.47 -16.50 -7.42
CA TRP A 129 1.11 -17.69 -6.64
C TRP A 129 2.29 -18.57 -6.25
N THR A 130 3.35 -18.61 -7.06
CA THR A 130 4.56 -19.39 -6.79
C THR A 130 5.35 -18.90 -5.57
N HIS A 131 5.20 -17.63 -5.17
CA HIS A 131 5.89 -17.08 -4.01
C HIS A 131 5.10 -17.25 -2.70
N VAL A 132 3.78 -17.51 -2.81
CA VAL A 132 2.86 -17.59 -1.66
C VAL A 132 3.32 -18.61 -0.61
N PRO A 133 3.71 -19.86 -0.96
CA PRO A 133 4.12 -20.83 0.07
C PRO A 133 5.34 -20.35 0.88
N GLY A 134 6.32 -19.72 0.23
CA GLY A 134 7.50 -19.20 0.92
C GLY A 134 7.18 -18.07 1.89
N TYR A 135 6.26 -17.17 1.51
CA TYR A 135 5.79 -16.09 2.37
C TYR A 135 5.01 -16.63 3.57
N VAL A 136 4.06 -17.54 3.33
CA VAL A 136 3.23 -18.12 4.41
C VAL A 136 4.10 -18.84 5.44
N VAL A 137 5.07 -19.66 4.99
CA VAL A 137 6.01 -20.34 5.89
C VAL A 137 6.83 -19.34 6.69
N ALA A 138 7.39 -18.30 6.05
CA ALA A 138 8.15 -17.27 6.74
C ALA A 138 7.33 -16.52 7.80
N GLN A 139 6.09 -16.14 7.46
CA GLN A 139 5.21 -15.40 8.36
C GLN A 139 4.82 -16.26 9.57
N VAL A 140 4.47 -17.53 9.36
CA VAL A 140 4.13 -18.46 10.45
C VAL A 140 5.35 -18.74 11.35
N LEU A 141 6.53 -18.94 10.77
CA LEU A 141 7.74 -19.14 11.56
C LEU A 141 8.14 -17.87 12.32
N GLY A 142 8.00 -16.70 11.70
CA GLY A 142 8.30 -15.40 12.31
C GLY A 142 7.39 -15.10 13.50
N SER A 143 6.07 -15.32 13.34
CA SER A 143 5.10 -15.14 14.44
C SER A 143 5.35 -16.13 15.58
N THR A 144 5.61 -17.39 15.24
CA THR A 144 5.92 -18.44 16.23
C THR A 144 7.19 -18.10 17.02
N ALA A 145 8.26 -17.69 16.34
CA ALA A 145 9.51 -17.27 16.98
C ALA A 145 9.30 -16.06 17.90
N ALA A 146 8.49 -15.07 17.49
CA ALA A 146 8.15 -13.92 18.33
C ALA A 146 7.38 -14.32 19.58
N SER A 147 6.39 -15.20 19.46
CA SER A 147 5.64 -15.72 20.60
C SER A 147 6.53 -16.47 21.60
N PHE A 148 7.48 -17.30 21.12
CA PHE A 148 8.44 -17.96 22.01
C PHE A 148 9.42 -16.99 22.66
N ALA A 149 9.91 -15.98 21.93
CA ALA A 149 10.77 -14.94 22.48
C ALA A 149 10.05 -14.15 23.58
N LEU A 150 8.80 -13.74 23.35
CA LEU A 150 7.98 -13.07 24.36
C LEU A 150 7.79 -13.95 25.60
N LYS A 151 7.46 -15.23 25.41
CA LYS A 151 7.31 -16.19 26.52
C LYS A 151 8.60 -16.32 27.34
N ALA A 152 9.77 -16.37 26.69
CA ALA A 152 11.05 -16.49 27.38
C ALA A 152 11.41 -15.21 28.17
N ILE A 153 11.11 -14.02 27.62
CA ILE A 153 11.47 -12.73 28.22
C ILE A 153 10.53 -12.35 29.37
N PHE A 154 9.23 -12.57 29.19
CA PHE A 154 8.19 -12.07 30.11
C PHE A 154 7.62 -13.13 31.04
N HIS A 155 8.25 -14.31 31.16
CA HIS A 155 7.85 -15.31 32.14
C HIS A 155 7.79 -14.73 33.57
N PRO A 156 6.72 -14.95 34.38
CA PRO A 156 5.59 -15.87 34.17
C PRO A 156 4.32 -15.24 33.57
N PHE A 157 4.37 -14.03 32.99
CA PHE A 157 3.23 -13.36 32.40
C PHE A 157 2.92 -13.95 31.01
N HIS A 158 1.83 -14.72 30.89
CA HIS A 158 1.49 -15.46 29.67
C HIS A 158 0.17 -15.03 29.01
N SER A 159 -0.66 -14.26 29.71
CA SER A 159 -1.98 -13.87 29.24
C SER A 159 -1.89 -12.67 28.28
N GLY A 160 -2.85 -12.55 27.35
CA GLY A 160 -3.04 -11.32 26.56
C GLY A 160 -2.27 -11.23 25.23
N GLY A 161 -1.33 -12.14 24.95
CA GLY A 161 -0.67 -12.20 23.64
C GLY A 161 -1.53 -12.82 22.51
N VAL A 162 -2.78 -13.16 22.81
CA VAL A 162 -3.75 -13.77 21.90
C VAL A 162 -5.11 -13.09 22.05
N THR A 163 -5.84 -12.97 20.95
CA THR A 163 -7.21 -12.47 20.95
C THR A 163 -8.14 -13.55 21.49
N VAL A 164 -8.76 -13.30 22.66
CA VAL A 164 -9.74 -14.21 23.26
C VAL A 164 -11.12 -13.57 23.12
N PRO A 165 -12.04 -14.15 22.32
CA PRO A 165 -13.36 -13.56 22.14
C PRO A 165 -14.15 -13.63 23.44
N THR A 166 -14.65 -12.50 23.89
CA THR A 166 -15.57 -12.37 25.04
C THR A 166 -17.04 -12.44 24.61
N LEU A 167 -17.29 -12.29 23.30
CA LEU A 167 -18.60 -12.32 22.67
C LEU A 167 -18.98 -13.74 22.20
N SER A 168 -20.24 -13.92 21.79
CA SER A 168 -20.66 -15.17 21.13
C SER A 168 -19.87 -15.42 19.85
N THR A 169 -19.71 -16.69 19.45
CA THR A 169 -18.97 -17.07 18.23
C THR A 169 -19.49 -16.35 16.98
N ALA A 170 -20.80 -16.19 16.86
CA ALA A 170 -21.41 -15.48 15.74
C ALA A 170 -21.05 -13.99 15.75
N GLN A 171 -21.14 -13.32 16.89
CA GLN A 171 -20.77 -11.90 17.01
C GLN A 171 -19.27 -11.68 16.75
N ALA A 172 -18.41 -12.53 17.32
CA ALA A 172 -16.97 -12.48 17.09
C ALA A 172 -16.64 -12.68 15.60
N PHE A 173 -17.31 -13.63 14.93
CA PHE A 173 -17.14 -13.83 13.49
C PHE A 173 -17.51 -12.58 12.67
N PHE A 174 -18.67 -11.97 12.94
CA PHE A 174 -19.08 -10.76 12.22
C PHE A 174 -18.14 -9.57 12.50
N LEU A 175 -17.67 -9.43 13.73
CA LEU A 175 -16.71 -8.41 14.10
C LEU A 175 -15.38 -8.59 13.35
N GLU A 176 -14.81 -9.80 13.38
CA GLU A 176 -13.58 -10.17 12.67
C GLU A 176 -13.72 -9.96 11.16
N PHE A 177 -14.88 -10.30 10.60
CA PHE A 177 -15.18 -10.07 9.19
C PHE A 177 -15.14 -8.57 8.84
N VAL A 178 -15.78 -7.71 9.64
CA VAL A 178 -15.86 -6.26 9.39
C VAL A 178 -14.48 -5.60 9.54
N ILE A 179 -13.73 -5.92 10.59
CA ILE A 179 -12.39 -5.33 10.79
C ILE A 179 -11.39 -5.84 9.75
N THR A 180 -11.46 -7.11 9.34
CA THR A 180 -10.61 -7.66 8.28
C THR A 180 -10.97 -7.08 6.92
N PHE A 181 -12.26 -6.91 6.62
CA PHE A 181 -12.71 -6.21 5.41
C PHE A 181 -12.14 -4.79 5.36
N THR A 182 -12.22 -4.05 6.47
CA THR A 182 -11.68 -2.68 6.56
C THR A 182 -10.17 -2.65 6.32
N LEU A 183 -9.43 -3.58 6.94
CA LEU A 183 -7.99 -3.71 6.74
C LEU A 183 -7.62 -4.04 5.28
N MET A 184 -8.30 -5.03 4.69
CA MET A 184 -8.06 -5.44 3.30
C MET A 184 -8.42 -4.35 2.31
N PHE A 185 -9.54 -3.65 2.52
CA PHE A 185 -9.96 -2.53 1.68
C PHE A 185 -8.88 -1.44 1.65
N VAL A 186 -8.38 -1.02 2.82
CA VAL A 186 -7.32 -0.01 2.91
C VAL A 186 -6.04 -0.51 2.26
N ILE A 187 -5.60 -1.73 2.56
CA ILE A 187 -4.36 -2.28 1.99
C ILE A 187 -4.44 -2.30 0.45
N VAL A 188 -5.52 -2.81 -0.14
CA VAL A 188 -5.66 -2.86 -1.60
C VAL A 188 -5.74 -1.45 -2.18
N ALA A 189 -6.51 -0.55 -1.57
CA ALA A 189 -6.64 0.83 -2.01
C ALA A 189 -5.28 1.54 -2.06
N VAL A 190 -4.45 1.43 -1.02
CA VAL A 190 -3.15 2.12 -0.98
C VAL A 190 -2.04 1.38 -1.73
N ALA A 191 -2.12 0.06 -1.88
CA ALA A 191 -1.08 -0.73 -2.51
C ALA A 191 -1.23 -0.84 -4.04
N THR A 192 -2.46 -0.81 -4.55
CA THR A 192 -2.75 -1.07 -5.97
C THR A 192 -3.15 0.17 -6.77
N ASP A 193 -3.66 1.22 -6.12
CA ASP A 193 -4.05 2.44 -6.81
C ASP A 193 -2.80 3.27 -7.15
N THR A 194 -2.60 3.57 -8.43
CA THR A 194 -1.48 4.40 -8.90
C THR A 194 -1.64 5.87 -8.53
N ARG A 195 -2.84 6.30 -8.12
CA ARG A 195 -3.14 7.64 -7.64
C ARG A 195 -2.90 7.79 -6.13
N ALA A 196 -2.77 6.68 -5.39
CA ALA A 196 -2.51 6.71 -3.97
C ALA A 196 -1.06 7.14 -3.69
N VAL A 197 -0.86 7.90 -2.60
CA VAL A 197 0.47 8.28 -2.12
C VAL A 197 1.13 7.05 -1.50
N ARG A 198 1.87 6.29 -2.31
CA ARG A 198 2.46 4.99 -1.91
C ARG A 198 3.40 5.11 -0.70
N GLU A 199 4.04 6.26 -0.53
CA GLU A 199 4.90 6.56 0.61
C GLU A 199 4.14 6.59 1.95
N LEU A 200 2.84 6.92 1.92
CA LEU A 200 1.97 6.94 3.10
C LEU A 200 1.27 5.60 3.34
N ALA A 201 1.49 4.59 2.50
CA ALA A 201 0.82 3.29 2.62
C ALA A 201 1.03 2.67 4.01
N GLY A 202 2.26 2.70 4.54
CA GLY A 202 2.55 2.18 5.88
C GLY A 202 1.80 2.92 6.99
N VAL A 203 1.70 4.25 6.89
CA VAL A 203 0.95 5.08 7.85
C VAL A 203 -0.54 4.76 7.80
N ALA A 204 -1.12 4.68 6.59
CA ALA A 204 -2.53 4.35 6.41
C ALA A 204 -2.85 2.96 6.95
N ILE A 205 -2.08 1.94 6.59
CA ILE A 205 -2.29 0.56 7.04
C ILE A 205 -2.10 0.43 8.55
N GLY A 206 -1.07 1.07 9.13
CA GLY A 206 -0.86 1.07 10.57
C GLY A 206 -1.97 1.78 11.35
N ALA A 207 -2.46 2.92 10.84
CA ALA A 207 -3.60 3.63 11.43
C ALA A 207 -4.88 2.79 11.37
N THR A 208 -5.10 2.04 10.28
CA THR A 208 -6.22 1.10 10.18
C THR A 208 -6.12 -0.03 11.19
N VAL A 209 -4.93 -0.60 11.43
CA VAL A 209 -4.76 -1.62 12.47
C VAL A 209 -5.04 -1.03 13.86
N LEU A 210 -4.53 0.16 14.15
CA LEU A 210 -4.85 0.88 15.40
C LEU A 210 -6.36 1.04 15.57
N LEU A 211 -7.04 1.56 14.55
CA LEU A 211 -8.49 1.75 14.55
C LEU A 211 -9.23 0.43 14.78
N ASN A 212 -8.83 -0.64 14.10
CA ASN A 212 -9.44 -1.95 14.23
C ASN A 212 -9.31 -2.50 15.65
N VAL A 213 -8.16 -2.32 16.31
CA VAL A 213 -7.98 -2.73 17.72
C VAL A 213 -8.88 -1.91 18.64
N LEU A 214 -8.99 -0.59 18.43
CA LEU A 214 -9.91 0.26 19.22
C LEU A 214 -11.38 -0.15 19.07
N VAL A 215 -11.77 -0.61 17.88
CA VAL A 215 -13.15 -1.05 17.59
C VAL A 215 -13.41 -2.46 18.13
N ALA A 216 -12.44 -3.36 18.00
CA ALA A 216 -12.59 -4.77 18.35
C ALA A 216 -12.56 -5.00 19.87
N GLY A 217 -11.71 -4.27 20.60
CA GLY A 217 -11.45 -4.48 22.02
C GLY A 217 -10.39 -5.54 22.25
#